data_AF-A0A1C3HNL1-F1
#
_entry.id   AF-A0A1C3HNL1-F1
#
_cell.length_a   1.000
_cell.length_b   1.000
_cell.length_c   1.000
_cell.angle_alpha   90.00
_cell.angle_beta   90.00
_cell.angle_gamma   90.00
#
_symmetry.space_group_name_H-M   'P 1'
#
loop_
_entity.id
_entity.type
_entity.pdbx_description
1 polymer ?
#
loop_
_entity_poly.entity_id
_entity_poly.type
_entity_poly.pdbx_seq_one_letter_code
_entity_poly.pdbx_strand_id
1 'polypeptide(L)'
;MLETIIGFLTVGVSVFVAVSFLPAIQPQNAALLRWVRGSNVTVTVDELRQGDQYDRAARDVVYRFASHHHVNDKEERALLDLVKHPGLLPVTALLHPTLVRLSSQMTLSAPGHRQTQRVFERSGHLNALMACLTVIAVVFPPSVGIALGRSSYWLFPLLNVLAFIKCWALVRAVIADIGVLNMVMPRHDEPG
;
A
#
# COMPACT_ATOMS: atom_id res chain seq x y z
N MET A 1 -13.05 31.27 13.04
CA MET A 1 -13.35 29.93 13.60
C MET A 1 -13.42 28.87 12.51
N LEU A 2 -14.32 28.97 11.53
CA LEU A 2 -14.42 27.98 10.43
C LEU A 2 -13.15 27.91 9.56
N GLU A 3 -12.60 29.06 9.14
CA GLU A 3 -11.37 29.12 8.32
C GLU A 3 -10.17 28.46 9.03
N THR A 4 -10.00 28.73 10.32
CA THR A 4 -8.96 28.12 11.17
C THR A 4 -9.12 26.61 11.28
N ILE A 5 -10.34 26.11 11.48
CA ILE A 5 -10.63 24.67 11.56
C ILE A 5 -10.29 23.98 10.24
N ILE A 6 -10.71 24.55 9.11
CA ILE A 6 -10.40 24.06 7.77
C ILE A 6 -8.89 24.04 7.53
N GLY A 7 -8.18 25.11 7.91
CA GLY A 7 -6.73 25.19 7.80
C GLY A 7 -6.02 24.08 8.59
N PHE A 8 -6.38 23.89 9.86
CA PHE A 8 -5.81 22.82 10.69
C PHE A 8 -6.11 21.41 10.14
N LEU A 9 -7.33 21.18 9.65
CA LEU A 9 -7.71 19.91 9.02
C LEU A 9 -6.91 19.64 7.75
N THR A 10 -6.82 20.60 6.84
CA THR A 10 -6.06 20.46 5.60
C THR A 10 -4.57 20.23 5.87
N VAL A 11 -3.97 20.97 6.79
CA VAL A 11 -2.56 20.79 7.16
C VAL A 11 -2.36 19.42 7.82
N GLY A 12 -3.19 19.07 8.80
CA GLY A 12 -3.09 17.79 9.51
C GLY A 12 -3.20 16.59 8.58
N VAL A 13 -4.19 16.60 7.68
CA VAL A 13 -4.35 15.52 6.70
C VAL A 13 -3.21 15.50 5.69
N SER A 14 -2.74 16.66 5.22
CA SER A 14 -1.60 16.73 4.30
C SER A 14 -0.31 16.17 4.91
N VAL A 15 -0.03 16.51 6.17
CA VAL A 15 1.12 15.97 6.92
C VAL A 15 0.98 14.47 7.12
N PHE A 16 -0.20 13.99 7.53
CA PHE A 16 -0.46 12.56 7.69
C PHE A 16 -0.22 11.79 6.39
N VAL A 17 -0.78 12.26 5.28
CA VAL A 17 -0.55 11.68 3.95
C VAL A 17 0.93 11.70 3.60
N ALA A 18 1.64 12.83 3.79
CA ALA A 18 3.07 12.93 3.48
C ALA A 18 3.92 11.91 4.28
N VAL A 19 3.61 11.71 5.57
CA VAL A 19 4.29 10.72 6.42
C VAL A 19 3.99 9.30 5.97
N SER A 20 2.74 8.99 5.58
CA SER A 20 2.40 7.69 5.02
C SER A 20 3.15 7.38 3.72
N PHE A 21 3.66 8.39 3.00
CA PHE A 21 4.45 8.24 1.79
C PHE A 21 5.97 8.16 2.00
N LEU A 22 6.48 8.44 3.20
CA LEU A 22 7.93 8.41 3.48
C LEU A 22 8.62 7.11 3.01
N PRO A 23 8.05 5.92 3.27
CA PRO A 23 8.65 4.66 2.83
C PRO A 23 8.82 4.59 1.31
N ALA A 24 7.84 5.06 0.53
CA ALA A 24 7.88 5.03 -0.93
C ALA A 24 8.90 6.01 -1.55
N ILE A 25 9.31 7.04 -0.81
CA ILE A 25 10.26 8.07 -1.26
C ILE A 25 11.73 7.63 -1.06
N GLN A 26 11.97 6.59 -0.26
CA GLN A 26 13.32 6.06 -0.07
C GLN A 26 13.92 5.58 -1.41
N PRO A 27 15.20 5.86 -1.70
CA PRO A 27 15.80 5.62 -3.01
C PRO A 27 15.78 4.14 -3.41
N GLN A 28 15.91 3.24 -2.44
CA GLN A 28 15.84 1.79 -2.66
C GLN A 28 14.44 1.35 -3.13
N ASN A 29 13.40 1.93 -2.53
CA ASN A 29 12.00 1.60 -2.80
C ASN A 29 11.51 2.23 -4.10
N ALA A 30 11.98 3.44 -4.41
CA ALA A 30 11.74 4.09 -5.70
C ALA A 30 12.36 3.32 -6.86
N ALA A 31 13.55 2.73 -6.66
CA ALA A 31 14.20 1.91 -7.66
C ALA A 31 13.45 0.59 -7.90
N LEU A 32 12.93 -0.04 -6.84
CA LEU A 32 12.09 -1.24 -6.92
C LEU A 32 10.75 -0.98 -7.63
N LEU A 33 10.11 0.16 -7.35
CA LEU A 33 8.90 0.61 -8.06
C LEU A 33 9.16 0.84 -9.56
N ARG A 34 10.34 1.36 -9.92
CA ARG A 34 10.76 1.52 -11.32
C ARG A 34 11.03 0.19 -11.99
N TRP A 35 11.67 -0.75 -11.31
CA TRP A 35 11.93 -2.09 -11.83
C TRP A 35 10.63 -2.85 -12.11
N VAL A 36 9.68 -2.87 -11.18
CA VAL A 36 8.37 -3.50 -11.38
C VAL A 36 7.64 -2.89 -12.58
N ARG A 37 7.67 -1.56 -12.73
CA ARG A 37 7.06 -0.85 -13.86
C ARG A 37 7.81 -1.02 -15.19
N GLY A 38 9.13 -1.19 -15.13
CA GLY A 38 10.04 -1.29 -16.28
C GLY A 38 10.17 -2.70 -16.85
N SER A 39 9.81 -3.74 -16.10
CA SER A 39 9.88 -5.15 -16.54
C SER A 39 9.02 -5.49 -17.78
N ASN A 40 8.19 -4.56 -18.25
CA ASN A 40 7.43 -4.66 -19.50
C ASN A 40 8.22 -4.25 -20.75
N VAL A 41 9.49 -3.84 -20.61
CA VAL A 41 10.34 -3.40 -21.72
C VAL A 41 11.52 -4.37 -21.89
N THR A 42 11.75 -4.80 -23.12
CA THR A 42 12.71 -5.83 -23.55
C THR A 42 14.14 -5.56 -23.07
N VAL A 43 14.73 -6.57 -22.45
CA VAL A 43 16.00 -6.51 -21.69
C VAL A 43 17.23 -6.44 -22.60
N THR A 44 18.13 -5.50 -22.35
CA THR A 44 19.49 -5.43 -22.93
C THR A 44 20.55 -5.97 -21.96
N VAL A 45 21.73 -6.34 -22.46
CA VAL A 45 22.76 -7.09 -21.69
C VAL A 45 23.29 -6.33 -20.44
N ASP A 46 23.23 -5.00 -20.42
CA ASP A 46 23.57 -4.18 -19.23
C ASP A 46 22.53 -4.27 -18.10
N GLU A 47 21.27 -4.59 -18.42
CA GLU A 47 20.18 -4.73 -17.44
C GLU A 47 20.26 -6.05 -16.66
N LEU A 48 21.09 -7.02 -17.10
CA LEU A 48 21.26 -8.31 -16.42
C LEU A 48 21.95 -8.14 -15.06
N ARG A 49 22.95 -7.25 -14.97
CA ARG A 49 23.62 -6.90 -13.70
C ARG A 49 22.72 -6.08 -12.77
N GLN A 50 21.82 -5.29 -13.33
CA GLN A 50 20.86 -4.48 -12.58
C GLN A 50 19.70 -5.33 -12.05
N GLY A 51 19.23 -6.31 -12.83
CA GLY A 51 18.19 -7.27 -12.42
C GLY A 51 18.56 -8.03 -11.15
N ASP A 52 19.84 -8.41 -11.01
CA ASP A 52 20.36 -9.14 -9.85
C ASP A 52 20.35 -8.29 -8.56
N GLN A 53 20.54 -6.97 -8.69
CA GLN A 53 20.43 -6.03 -7.57
C GLN A 53 18.96 -5.78 -7.18
N TYR A 54 18.04 -5.74 -8.16
CA TYR A 54 16.61 -5.56 -7.90
C TYR A 54 15.95 -6.81 -7.32
N ASP A 55 16.37 -8.01 -7.76
CA ASP A 55 15.92 -9.28 -7.18
C ASP A 55 16.32 -9.35 -5.70
N ARG A 56 17.57 -9.01 -5.36
CA ARG A 56 18.01 -8.93 -3.95
C ARG A 56 17.21 -7.92 -3.14
N ALA A 57 16.96 -6.73 -3.69
CA ALA A 57 16.14 -5.72 -3.01
C ALA A 57 14.69 -6.19 -2.81
N ALA A 58 14.09 -6.84 -3.80
CA ALA A 58 12.74 -7.39 -3.70
C ALA A 58 12.65 -8.49 -2.65
N ARG A 59 13.61 -9.41 -2.61
CA ARG A 59 13.69 -10.44 -1.57
C ARG A 59 13.84 -9.83 -0.19
N ASP A 60 14.71 -8.84 -0.01
CA ASP A 60 14.89 -8.15 1.27
C ASP A 60 13.59 -7.47 1.77
N VAL A 61 12.83 -6.85 0.87
CA VAL A 61 11.52 -6.28 1.22
C VAL A 61 10.52 -7.39 1.58
N VAL A 62 10.50 -8.51 0.86
CA VAL A 62 9.66 -9.68 1.19
C VAL A 62 10.03 -10.24 2.56
N TYR A 63 11.32 -10.38 2.88
CA TYR A 63 11.76 -10.84 4.21
C TYR A 63 11.35 -9.88 5.33
N ARG A 64 11.48 -8.57 5.12
CA ARG A 64 11.03 -7.57 6.10
C ARG A 64 9.51 -7.63 6.30
N PHE A 65 8.75 -7.76 5.23
CA PHE A 65 7.30 -7.93 5.29
C PHE A 65 6.94 -9.24 6.01
N ALA A 66 7.64 -10.33 5.68
CA ALA A 66 7.41 -11.64 6.25
C ALA A 66 7.67 -11.66 7.76
N SER A 67 8.79 -11.06 8.18
CA SER A 67 9.13 -10.85 9.58
C SER A 67 8.10 -9.97 10.30
N HIS A 68 7.54 -8.95 9.65
CA HIS A 68 6.55 -8.07 10.26
C HIS A 68 5.22 -8.78 10.54
N HIS A 69 4.81 -9.70 9.66
CA HIS A 69 3.54 -10.42 9.78
C HIS A 69 3.65 -11.81 10.41
N HIS A 70 4.85 -12.25 10.80
CA HIS A 70 5.12 -13.59 11.33
C HIS A 70 4.52 -14.70 10.44
N VAL A 71 4.71 -14.56 9.13
CA VAL A 71 4.30 -15.58 8.15
C VAL A 71 5.21 -16.82 8.25
N ASN A 72 4.65 -17.97 7.95
CA ASN A 72 5.31 -19.28 8.02
C ASN A 72 6.21 -19.50 6.77
N ASP A 73 7.14 -20.45 6.84
CA ASP A 73 8.10 -20.76 5.75
C ASP A 73 7.40 -21.06 4.40
N LYS A 74 6.22 -21.71 4.45
CA LYS A 74 5.42 -22.00 3.25
C LYS A 74 4.84 -20.73 2.62
N GLU A 75 4.41 -19.79 3.45
CA GLU A 75 3.83 -18.50 3.04
C GLU A 75 4.93 -17.57 2.51
N GLU A 76 6.08 -17.55 3.19
CA GLU A 76 7.26 -16.81 2.75
C GLU A 76 7.75 -17.28 1.37
N ARG A 77 7.84 -18.60 1.14
CA ARG A 77 8.21 -19.13 -0.19
C ARG A 77 7.23 -18.71 -1.28
N ALA A 78 5.93 -18.71 -0.99
CA ALA A 78 4.92 -18.25 -1.93
C ALA A 78 5.10 -16.76 -2.27
N LEU A 79 5.44 -15.92 -1.28
CA LEU A 79 5.78 -14.51 -1.51
C LEU A 79 7.08 -14.34 -2.30
N LEU A 80 8.10 -15.17 -2.05
CA LEU A 80 9.36 -15.13 -2.79
C LEU A 80 9.18 -15.57 -4.26
N ASP A 81 8.23 -16.44 -4.56
CA ASP A 81 7.89 -16.81 -5.93
C ASP A 81 7.31 -15.64 -6.75
N LEU A 82 6.71 -14.63 -6.09
CA LEU A 82 6.28 -13.41 -6.76
C LEU A 82 7.44 -12.57 -7.27
N VAL A 83 8.64 -12.69 -6.69
CA VAL A 83 9.82 -11.95 -7.16
C VAL A 83 10.22 -12.37 -8.58
N LYS A 84 9.91 -13.62 -8.98
CA LYS A 84 10.11 -14.11 -10.36
C LYS A 84 9.18 -13.42 -11.37
N HIS A 85 8.11 -12.78 -10.89
CA HIS A 85 7.10 -12.11 -11.71
C HIS A 85 6.96 -10.64 -11.28
N PRO A 86 7.93 -9.76 -11.62
CA PRO A 86 7.97 -8.36 -11.17
C PRO A 86 6.64 -7.62 -11.34
N GLY A 87 5.94 -7.82 -12.46
CA GLY A 87 4.66 -7.16 -12.74
C GLY A 87 3.49 -7.56 -11.82
N LEU A 88 3.63 -8.66 -11.08
CA LEU A 88 2.65 -9.15 -10.10
C LEU A 88 3.09 -8.91 -8.65
N LEU A 89 4.25 -8.29 -8.43
CA LEU A 89 4.75 -8.07 -7.07
C LEU A 89 3.88 -7.00 -6.36
N PRO A 90 3.29 -7.29 -5.19
CA PRO A 90 2.45 -6.36 -4.44
C PRO A 90 3.30 -5.32 -3.70
N VAL A 91 4.03 -4.50 -4.45
CA VAL A 91 5.08 -3.60 -3.94
C VAL A 91 4.55 -2.61 -2.91
N THR A 92 3.34 -2.11 -3.08
CA THR A 92 2.79 -1.08 -2.18
C THR A 92 2.47 -1.68 -0.82
N ALA A 93 1.87 -2.86 -0.78
CA ALA A 93 1.65 -3.59 0.48
C ALA A 93 2.97 -4.00 1.14
N LEU A 94 3.94 -4.46 0.34
CA LEU A 94 5.26 -4.88 0.81
C LEU A 94 6.07 -3.71 1.42
N LEU A 95 6.00 -2.53 0.81
CA LEU A 95 6.66 -1.31 1.31
C LEU A 95 5.94 -0.69 2.51
N HIS A 96 4.66 -1.00 2.68
CA HIS A 96 3.83 -0.45 3.74
C HIS A 96 3.14 -1.58 4.54
N PRO A 97 3.91 -2.39 5.29
CA PRO A 97 3.37 -3.56 5.99
C PRO A 97 2.28 -3.19 7.00
N THR A 98 2.35 -1.99 7.59
CA THR A 98 1.33 -1.49 8.53
C THR A 98 -0.02 -1.20 7.88
N LEU A 99 -0.11 -1.13 6.55
CA LEU A 99 -1.38 -0.92 5.83
C LEU A 99 -2.19 -2.20 5.68
N VAL A 100 -1.54 -3.35 5.85
CA VAL A 100 -2.17 -4.66 5.74
C VAL A 100 -2.12 -5.34 7.11
N ARG A 101 -3.09 -6.20 7.40
CA ARG A 101 -3.10 -7.03 8.59
C ARG A 101 -3.26 -8.49 8.18
N LEU A 102 -2.42 -9.36 8.73
CA LEU A 102 -2.62 -10.80 8.59
C LEU A 102 -3.67 -11.27 9.61
N SER A 103 -4.73 -11.89 9.12
CA SER A 103 -5.83 -12.44 9.90
C SER A 103 -5.97 -13.94 9.58
N SER A 104 -6.47 -14.73 10.53
CA SER A 104 -6.75 -16.14 10.29
C SER A 104 -8.25 -16.31 10.15
N GLN A 105 -8.71 -16.64 8.95
CA GLN A 105 -10.11 -16.89 8.66
C GLN A 105 -10.36 -18.40 8.65
N MET A 106 -11.41 -18.82 9.36
CA MET A 106 -11.84 -20.22 9.40
C MET A 106 -13.07 -20.37 8.52
N THR A 107 -12.98 -21.21 7.49
CA THR A 107 -14.10 -21.53 6.60
C THR A 107 -14.49 -22.98 6.80
N LEU A 108 -15.77 -23.23 7.07
CA LEU A 108 -16.34 -24.58 7.02
C LEU A 108 -16.58 -24.94 5.56
N SER A 109 -15.77 -25.85 5.03
CA SER A 109 -15.90 -26.31 3.64
C SER A 109 -16.84 -27.51 3.52
N ALA A 110 -16.84 -28.43 4.51
CA ALA A 110 -17.71 -29.61 4.57
C ALA A 110 -17.89 -30.09 6.04
N PRO A 111 -18.91 -30.93 6.35
CA PRO A 111 -19.03 -31.52 7.69
C PRO A 111 -17.75 -32.29 8.04
N GLY A 112 -17.06 -31.87 9.10
CA GLY A 112 -15.83 -32.50 9.58
C GLY A 112 -14.52 -32.01 8.95
N HIS A 113 -14.55 -31.06 8.00
CA HIS A 113 -13.32 -30.45 7.45
C HIS A 113 -13.23 -28.97 7.86
N ARG A 114 -12.20 -28.65 8.64
CA ARG A 114 -11.86 -27.27 9.03
C ARG A 114 -10.76 -26.76 8.12
N GLN A 115 -11.05 -25.71 7.37
CA GLN A 115 -10.06 -25.02 6.56
C GLN A 115 -9.69 -23.72 7.25
N THR A 116 -8.43 -23.62 7.69
CA THR A 116 -7.87 -22.39 8.22
C THR A 116 -7.08 -21.72 7.10
N GLN A 117 -7.51 -20.54 6.68
CA GLN A 117 -6.82 -19.75 5.68
C GLN A 117 -6.34 -18.46 6.34
N ARG A 118 -5.03 -18.19 6.26
CA ARG A 118 -4.53 -16.86 6.59
C ARG A 118 -4.81 -15.92 5.43
N VAL A 119 -5.42 -14.79 5.74
CA VAL A 119 -5.88 -13.80 4.77
C VAL A 119 -5.34 -12.43 5.19
N PHE A 120 -4.81 -11.71 4.22
CA PHE A 120 -4.45 -10.31 4.37
C PHE A 120 -5.71 -9.44 4.25
N GLU A 121 -5.95 -8.65 5.29
CA GLU A 121 -7.08 -7.75 5.42
C GLU A 121 -6.60 -6.30 5.54
N ARG A 122 -7.55 -5.36 5.45
CA ARG A 122 -7.29 -3.94 5.63
C ARG A 122 -6.94 -3.66 7.09
N SER A 123 -5.79 -3.04 7.33
CA SER A 123 -5.41 -2.59 8.67
C SER A 123 -6.22 -1.37 9.13
N GLY A 124 -6.13 -1.05 10.42
CA GLY A 124 -6.62 0.23 10.95
C GLY A 124 -5.96 1.45 10.30
N HIS A 125 -4.70 1.36 9.88
CA HIS A 125 -4.01 2.46 9.19
C HIS A 125 -4.58 2.69 7.79
N LEU A 126 -4.90 1.63 7.04
CA LEU A 126 -5.55 1.75 5.74
C LEU A 126 -6.98 2.31 5.88
N ASN A 127 -7.71 1.91 6.91
CA ASN A 127 -9.01 2.49 7.23
C ASN A 127 -8.90 3.97 7.61
N ALA A 128 -7.84 4.38 8.32
CA ALA A 128 -7.57 5.78 8.61
C ALA A 128 -7.28 6.60 7.33
N LEU A 129 -6.50 6.07 6.39
CA LEU A 129 -6.27 6.71 5.09
C LEU A 129 -7.57 6.87 4.28
N MET A 130 -8.42 5.84 4.28
CA MET A 130 -9.76 5.91 3.68
C MET A 130 -10.62 7.00 4.34
N ALA A 131 -10.58 7.10 5.67
CA ALA A 131 -11.27 8.18 6.38
C ALA A 131 -10.71 9.56 6.04
N CYS A 132 -9.39 9.70 5.91
CA CYS A 132 -8.75 10.93 5.46
C CYS A 132 -9.22 11.37 4.07
N LEU A 133 -9.43 10.44 3.13
CA LEU A 133 -10.01 10.75 1.82
C LEU A 133 -11.40 11.38 1.94
N THR A 134 -12.25 10.83 2.81
CA THR A 134 -13.58 11.39 3.08
C THR A 134 -13.47 12.79 3.69
N VAL A 135 -12.57 12.99 4.65
CA VAL A 135 -12.33 14.31 5.25
C VAL A 135 -11.88 15.32 4.20
N ILE A 136 -10.94 14.96 3.32
CA ILE A 136 -10.49 15.86 2.24
C ILE A 136 -11.66 16.20 1.32
N ALA A 137 -12.49 15.22 0.93
CA ALA A 137 -13.63 15.44 0.06
C ALA A 137 -14.67 16.40 0.67
N VAL A 138 -14.88 16.33 2.00
CA VAL A 138 -15.79 17.24 2.72
C VAL A 138 -15.19 18.64 2.90
N VAL A 139 -13.89 18.74 3.17
CA VAL A 139 -13.20 20.03 3.40
C VAL A 139 -12.89 20.76 2.09
N PHE A 140 -12.83 20.05 0.96
CA PHE A 140 -12.47 20.64 -0.33
C PHE A 140 -13.44 21.74 -0.80
N PRO A 141 -14.78 21.52 -0.90
CA PRO A 141 -15.71 22.57 -1.32
C PRO A 141 -15.62 23.88 -0.52
N PRO A 142 -15.62 23.87 0.83
CA PRO A 142 -15.49 25.11 1.59
C PRO A 142 -14.08 25.72 1.45
N SER A 143 -13.02 24.92 1.29
CA SER A 143 -11.67 25.44 1.05
C SER A 143 -11.58 26.24 -0.25
N VAL A 144 -12.26 25.78 -1.31
CA VAL A 144 -12.34 26.50 -2.59
C VAL A 144 -13.17 27.78 -2.44
N GLY A 145 -14.30 27.71 -1.74
CA GLY A 145 -15.15 28.88 -1.47
C GLY A 145 -14.40 30.00 -0.74
N ILE A 146 -13.57 29.66 0.24
CA ILE A 146 -12.71 30.62 0.95
C ILE A 146 -11.60 31.17 0.04
N ALA A 147 -11.00 30.33 -0.79
CA ALA A 147 -9.92 30.73 -1.71
C ALA A 147 -10.39 31.70 -2.82
N LEU A 148 -11.66 31.64 -3.22
CA LEU A 148 -12.25 32.62 -4.14
C LEU A 148 -12.31 34.03 -3.54
N GLY A 149 -12.41 34.16 -2.22
CA GLY A 149 -12.46 35.44 -1.53
C GLY A 149 -11.08 36.07 -1.26
N ARG A 150 -10.01 35.27 -1.15
CA ARG A 150 -8.64 35.74 -0.89
C ARG A 150 -7.59 34.86 -1.54
N SER A 151 -6.72 35.47 -2.35
CA SER A 151 -5.68 34.77 -3.13
C SER A 151 -4.70 33.95 -2.26
N SER A 152 -4.41 34.40 -1.03
CA SER A 152 -3.51 33.69 -0.10
C SER A 152 -4.00 32.31 0.33
N TYR A 153 -5.30 32.02 0.24
CA TYR A 153 -5.87 30.74 0.68
C TYR A 153 -5.92 29.67 -0.41
N TRP A 154 -5.43 29.96 -1.62
CA TRP A 154 -5.34 28.98 -2.72
C TRP A 154 -4.40 27.81 -2.44
N LEU A 155 -3.48 27.96 -1.48
CA LEU A 155 -2.62 26.86 -1.03
C LEU A 155 -3.42 25.71 -0.43
N PHE A 156 -4.54 25.98 0.26
CA PHE A 156 -5.35 24.94 0.90
C PHE A 156 -6.03 24.00 -0.11
N PRO A 157 -6.79 24.47 -1.11
CA PRO A 157 -7.36 23.59 -2.12
C PRO A 157 -6.29 22.87 -2.95
N LEU A 158 -5.15 23.51 -3.24
CA LEU A 158 -4.03 22.84 -3.92
C LEU A 158 -3.46 21.68 -3.11
N LEU A 159 -3.20 21.90 -1.81
CA LEU A 159 -2.75 20.85 -0.90
C LEU A 159 -3.78 19.72 -0.77
N ASN A 160 -5.06 20.05 -0.65
CA ASN A 160 -6.15 19.07 -0.60
C ASN A 160 -6.17 18.20 -1.86
N VAL A 161 -6.04 18.78 -3.06
CA VAL A 161 -6.01 18.01 -4.32
C VAL A 161 -4.80 17.09 -4.39
N LEU A 162 -3.61 17.58 -4.04
CA LEU A 162 -2.39 16.77 -4.04
C LEU A 162 -2.48 15.62 -3.02
N ALA A 163 -2.91 15.91 -1.80
CA ALA A 163 -3.11 14.93 -0.74
C ALA A 163 -4.16 13.89 -1.14
N PHE A 164 -5.25 14.31 -1.78
CA PHE A 164 -6.30 13.42 -2.28
C PHE A 164 -5.75 12.46 -3.35
N ILE A 165 -5.10 12.98 -4.40
CA ILE A 165 -4.57 12.18 -5.51
C ILE A 165 -3.56 11.16 -4.98
N LYS A 166 -2.65 11.59 -4.10
CA LYS A 166 -1.63 10.72 -3.52
C LYS A 166 -2.27 9.66 -2.62
N CYS A 167 -3.09 10.05 -1.64
CA CYS A 167 -3.75 9.12 -0.74
C CYS A 167 -4.63 8.11 -1.50
N TRP A 168 -5.38 8.57 -2.51
CA TRP A 168 -6.20 7.72 -3.36
C TRP A 168 -5.38 6.70 -4.13
N ALA A 169 -4.27 7.12 -4.73
CA ALA A 169 -3.36 6.22 -5.44
C ALA A 169 -2.78 5.14 -4.52
N LEU A 170 -2.38 5.52 -3.30
CA LEU A 170 -1.85 4.60 -2.30
C LEU A 170 -2.92 3.57 -1.88
N VAL A 171 -4.10 4.05 -1.49
CA VAL A 171 -5.22 3.19 -1.08
C VAL A 171 -5.59 2.20 -2.19
N ARG A 172 -5.74 2.69 -3.44
CA ARG A 172 -6.09 1.84 -4.57
C ARG A 172 -5.03 0.76 -4.84
N ALA A 173 -3.76 1.15 -4.79
CA ALA A 173 -2.65 0.21 -5.00
C ALA A 173 -2.60 -0.85 -3.90
N VAL A 174 -2.75 -0.46 -2.63
CA VAL A 174 -2.77 -1.41 -1.51
C VAL A 174 -3.97 -2.36 -1.59
N ILE A 175 -5.15 -1.89 -1.98
CA ILE A 175 -6.32 -2.76 -2.15
C ILE A 175 -6.09 -3.80 -3.25
N ALA A 176 -5.46 -3.42 -4.36
CA ALA A 176 -5.08 -4.35 -5.42
C ALA A 176 -4.05 -5.37 -4.93
N ASP A 177 -3.03 -4.89 -4.21
CA ASP A 177 -1.96 -5.71 -3.63
C ASP A 177 -2.49 -6.73 -2.62
N ILE A 178 -3.47 -6.36 -1.77
CA ILE A 178 -4.15 -7.29 -0.87
C ILE A 178 -4.80 -8.44 -1.65
N GLY A 179 -5.41 -8.14 -2.80
CA GLY A 179 -5.99 -9.17 -3.68
C GLY A 179 -4.95 -10.15 -4.18
N VAL A 180 -3.80 -9.66 -4.62
CA VAL A 180 -2.68 -10.50 -5.09
C VAL A 180 -2.10 -11.33 -3.95
N LEU A 181 -1.86 -10.72 -2.79
CA LEU A 181 -1.35 -11.43 -1.60
C LEU A 181 -2.27 -12.59 -1.21
N ASN A 182 -3.59 -12.38 -1.24
CA ASN A 182 -4.57 -13.41 -0.90
C ASN A 182 -4.69 -14.52 -1.95
N MET A 183 -4.39 -14.25 -3.22
CA MET A 183 -4.33 -15.29 -4.26
C MET A 183 -3.12 -16.20 -4.11
N VAL A 184 -2.02 -15.66 -3.61
CA VAL A 184 -0.74 -16.38 -3.47
C VAL A 184 -0.67 -17.16 -2.16
N MET A 185 -1.50 -16.80 -1.19
CA MET A 185 -1.46 -17.39 0.14
C MET A 185 -1.93 -18.85 0.15
N PRO A 186 -1.12 -19.79 0.68
CA PRO A 186 -1.49 -21.20 0.72
C PRO A 186 -2.64 -21.46 1.69
N ARG A 187 -3.56 -22.36 1.32
CA ARG A 187 -4.61 -22.85 2.23
C ARG A 187 -4.04 -23.95 3.14
N HIS A 188 -4.45 -23.97 4.41
CA HIS A 188 -4.18 -25.09 5.30
C HIS A 188 -5.44 -25.93 5.46
N ASP A 189 -5.31 -27.20 5.06
CA ASP A 189 -6.32 -28.22 5.31
C ASP A 189 -5.88 -28.95 6.58
N GLU A 190 -6.64 -28.79 7.67
CA GLU A 190 -6.43 -29.54 8.90
C GLU A 190 -7.33 -30.78 8.90
N PRO A 191 -6.79 -32.00 9.10
CA PRO A 191 -7.62 -33.17 9.35
C PRO A 191 -8.33 -32.98 10.70
N GLY A 192 -9.66 -33.14 10.69
CA GLY A 192 -10.53 -33.05 11.87
C GLY A 192 -10.46 -34.25 12.79
#